data_AF-A0ABD7A9W0-F1
#
_entry.id   AF-A0ABD7A9W0-F1
#
_cell.length_a   1.000
_cell.length_b   1.000
_cell.length_c   1.000
_cell.angle_alpha   90.00
_cell.angle_beta   90.00
_cell.angle_gamma   90.00
#
_symmetry.space_group_name_H-M   'P 1'
#
loop_
_entity.id
_entity.type
_entity.pdbx_description
1 polymer ?
#
loop_
_entity_poly.entity_id
_entity_poly.type
_entity_poly.pdbx_seq_one_letter_code
_entity_poly.pdbx_strand_id
1 'polypeptide(L)'
;MKYAEFDRYTDKNGVLRNKLGATSDDELDDFEHYDKATFAKKLAYYLGEINILHAFREGNGRTQREFIIQFALKFNYRLHFQNVTQQEMIRASERSSLYVDNTLFEKIIFDRLEFIK
;
A
#
# COMPACT_ATOMS: atom_id res chain seq x y z
N MET A 1 -15.27 30.12 -1.25
CA MET A 1 -14.46 29.66 -0.11
C MET A 1 -13.01 29.74 -0.55
N LYS A 2 -12.26 30.77 -0.13
CA LYS A 2 -10.84 30.94 -0.50
C LYS A 2 -10.02 30.12 0.51
N TYR A 3 -9.36 29.06 0.06
CA TYR A 3 -8.41 28.34 0.89
C TYR A 3 -7.28 29.30 1.27
N ALA A 4 -6.88 29.24 2.55
CA ALA A 4 -5.88 30.12 3.14
C ALA A 4 -4.57 30.08 2.34
N GLU A 5 -3.86 31.21 2.25
CA GLU A 5 -2.73 31.49 1.36
C GLU A 5 -1.46 30.61 1.54
N PHE A 6 -1.50 29.50 2.28
CA PHE A 6 -0.36 28.59 2.43
C PHE A 6 -0.82 27.21 2.90
N ASP A 7 -1.37 26.38 2.01
CA ASP A 7 -1.52 24.95 2.28
C ASP A 7 -0.19 24.24 1.92
N ARG A 8 0.36 23.50 2.89
CA ARG A 8 1.64 22.80 2.78
C ARG A 8 1.63 21.74 1.67
N TYR A 9 0.44 21.33 1.22
CA TYR A 9 0.21 20.39 0.15
C TYR A 9 -0.21 21.06 -1.15
N THR A 10 -0.04 22.37 -1.33
CA THR A 10 -0.36 23.04 -2.60
C THR A 10 0.82 23.85 -3.11
N ASP A 11 1.11 23.74 -4.41
CA ASP A 11 2.15 24.53 -5.06
C ASP A 11 1.68 25.97 -5.35
N LYS A 12 2.58 26.80 -5.90
CA LYS A 12 2.29 28.20 -6.29
C LYS A 12 1.18 28.35 -7.33
N ASN A 13 0.80 27.27 -8.02
CA ASN A 13 -0.26 27.23 -9.03
C ASN A 13 -1.56 26.60 -8.50
N GLY A 14 -1.59 26.17 -7.23
CA GLY A 14 -2.75 25.48 -6.64
C GLY A 14 -2.81 23.99 -6.95
N VAL A 15 -1.73 23.37 -7.45
CA VAL A 15 -1.63 21.91 -7.66
C VAL A 15 -1.29 21.21 -6.35
N LEU A 16 -2.01 20.13 -6.05
CA LEU A 16 -1.75 19.33 -4.86
C LEU A 16 -0.38 18.64 -4.96
N ARG A 17 0.46 18.86 -3.95
CA ARG A 17 1.71 18.17 -3.71
C ARG A 17 1.47 16.96 -2.82
N ASN A 18 2.06 15.83 -3.16
CA ASN A 18 2.12 14.70 -2.23
C ASN A 18 3.04 15.05 -1.03
N LYS A 19 3.15 14.15 -0.04
CA LYS A 19 4.06 14.34 1.11
C LYS A 19 5.54 14.46 0.73
N LEU A 20 5.91 14.07 -0.49
CA LEU A 20 7.26 14.11 -1.03
C LEU A 20 7.51 15.42 -1.82
N GLY A 21 6.50 16.28 -1.95
CA GLY A 21 6.60 17.55 -2.67
C GLY A 21 6.46 17.42 -4.18
N ALA A 22 6.14 16.23 -4.70
CA ALA A 22 5.98 15.98 -6.11
C ALA A 22 4.80 16.77 -6.68
N THR A 23 5.01 17.36 -7.86
CA THR A 23 4.04 18.18 -8.59
C THR A 23 3.65 17.59 -9.94
N SER A 24 4.30 16.49 -10.34
CA SER A 24 4.06 15.75 -11.58
C SER A 24 4.08 14.25 -11.33
N ASP A 25 3.47 13.50 -12.25
CA ASP A 25 3.47 12.03 -12.23
C ASP A 25 4.90 11.46 -12.40
N ASP A 26 5.76 12.13 -13.17
CA ASP A 26 7.16 11.71 -13.35
C ASP A 26 7.97 11.85 -12.04
N GLU A 27 7.81 12.97 -11.32
CA GLU A 27 8.45 13.16 -10.01
C GLU A 27 7.92 12.16 -8.98
N LEU A 28 6.62 11.83 -9.04
CA LEU A 28 6.02 10.80 -8.20
C LEU A 28 6.65 9.44 -8.46
N ASP A 29 6.78 9.04 -9.72
CA ASP A 29 7.36 7.77 -10.13
C ASP A 29 8.83 7.65 -9.71
N ASP A 30 9.62 8.73 -9.82
CA ASP A 30 11.00 8.76 -9.36
C ASP A 30 11.12 8.61 -7.83
N PHE A 31 10.27 9.32 -7.06
CA PHE A 31 10.26 9.20 -5.61
C PHE A 31 9.71 7.86 -5.11
N GLU A 32 8.88 7.21 -5.92
CA GLU A 32 8.24 5.93 -5.60
C GLU A 32 8.92 4.74 -6.29
N HIS A 33 10.13 4.95 -6.83
CA HIS A 33 10.98 3.87 -7.29
C HIS A 33 11.55 3.09 -6.10
N TYR A 34 10.97 1.91 -5.84
CA TYR A 34 11.40 1.02 -4.76
C TYR A 34 11.96 -0.28 -5.32
N ASP A 35 12.99 -0.80 -4.67
CA ASP A 35 13.35 -2.21 -4.85
C ASP A 35 12.19 -3.12 -4.37
N LYS A 36 12.20 -4.38 -4.83
CA LYS A 36 11.14 -5.35 -4.52
C LYS A 36 10.88 -5.51 -3.01
N ALA A 37 11.93 -5.52 -2.20
CA ALA A 37 11.81 -5.74 -0.76
C ALA A 37 11.19 -4.50 -0.08
N THR A 38 11.66 -3.32 -0.44
CA THR A 38 11.12 -2.05 0.05
C THR A 38 9.65 -1.88 -0.37
N PHE A 39 9.31 -2.27 -1.61
CA PHE A 39 7.93 -2.23 -2.08
C PHE A 39 7.02 -3.22 -1.33
N ALA A 40 7.46 -4.48 -1.16
CA ALA A 40 6.72 -5.48 -0.41
C ALA A 40 6.46 -5.04 1.05
N LYS A 41 7.46 -4.44 1.70
CA LYS A 41 7.33 -3.88 3.05
C LYS A 41 6.30 -2.74 3.12
N LYS A 42 6.26 -1.86 2.11
CA LYS A 42 5.24 -0.80 2.03
C LYS A 42 3.83 -1.37 1.84
N LEU A 43 3.65 -2.32 0.93
CA LEU A 43 2.37 -2.98 0.73
C LEU A 43 1.89 -3.70 1.99
N ALA A 44 2.81 -4.35 2.72
CA ALA A 44 2.52 -5.01 3.99
C ALA A 44 2.08 -4.02 5.08
N TYR A 45 2.76 -2.88 5.17
CA TYR A 45 2.37 -1.79 6.04
C TYR A 45 0.94 -1.31 5.73
N TYR A 46 0.65 -0.96 4.47
CA TYR A 46 -0.69 -0.50 4.10
C TYR A 46 -1.77 -1.56 4.31
N LEU A 47 -1.48 -2.83 4.01
CA LEU A 47 -2.41 -3.92 4.27
C LEU A 47 -2.72 -4.04 5.78
N GLY A 48 -1.70 -3.92 6.65
CA GLY A 48 -1.88 -3.93 8.10
C GLY A 48 -2.77 -2.79 8.59
N GLU A 49 -2.50 -1.56 8.15
CA GLU A 49 -3.30 -0.38 8.51
C GLU A 49 -4.76 -0.53 8.07
N ILE A 50 -5.00 -0.93 6.81
CA ILE A 50 -6.36 -1.13 6.30
C ILE A 50 -7.05 -2.32 6.99
N ASN A 51 -6.29 -3.36 7.36
CA ASN A 51 -6.80 -4.52 8.08
C ASN A 51 -7.42 -4.11 9.43
N ILE A 52 -6.76 -3.23 10.19
CA ILE A 52 -7.24 -2.75 11.50
C ILE A 52 -8.54 -1.94 11.37
N LEU A 53 -8.69 -1.15 10.31
CA LEU A 53 -9.83 -0.24 10.16
C LEU A 53 -11.19 -0.95 9.99
N HIS A 54 -11.20 -2.16 9.42
CA HIS A 54 -12.42 -2.94 9.15
C HIS A 54 -13.60 -2.09 8.61
N ALA A 55 -13.33 -1.30 7.57
CA ALA A 55 -14.22 -0.23 7.12
C ALA A 55 -15.60 -0.68 6.61
N PHE A 56 -15.78 -1.96 6.25
CA PHE A 56 -17.03 -2.49 5.72
C PHE A 56 -17.73 -3.44 6.70
N ARG A 57 -19.06 -3.52 6.60
CA ARG A 57 -19.86 -4.48 7.40
C ARG A 57 -19.47 -5.93 7.12
N GLU A 58 -19.16 -6.26 5.87
CA GLU A 58 -18.67 -7.56 5.41
C GLU A 58 -17.78 -7.37 4.18
N GLY A 59 -16.95 -8.38 3.87
CA GLY A 59 -16.12 -8.38 2.66
C GLY A 59 -14.77 -7.67 2.78
N ASN A 60 -14.39 -7.17 3.96
CA ASN A 60 -13.11 -6.49 4.21
C ASN A 60 -11.90 -7.20 3.57
N GLY A 61 -11.72 -8.49 3.86
CA GLY A 61 -10.57 -9.24 3.33
C GLY A 61 -10.52 -9.35 1.81
N ARG A 62 -11.68 -9.41 1.12
CA ARG A 62 -11.72 -9.41 -0.36
C ARG A 62 -11.31 -8.04 -0.89
N THR A 63 -11.91 -6.98 -0.37
CA THR A 63 -11.63 -5.60 -0.80
C THR A 63 -10.19 -5.20 -0.53
N GLN A 64 -9.64 -5.54 0.64
CA GLN A 64 -8.26 -5.27 1.03
C GLN A 64 -7.26 -5.92 0.08
N ARG A 65 -7.43 -7.22 -0.21
CA ARG A 65 -6.53 -7.93 -1.12
C ARG A 65 -6.59 -7.37 -2.53
N GLU A 66 -7.78 -7.14 -3.07
CA GLU A 66 -7.93 -6.57 -4.41
C GLU A 66 -7.32 -5.16 -4.49
N PHE A 67 -7.51 -4.33 -3.46
CA PHE A 67 -6.87 -3.01 -3.41
C PHE A 67 -5.35 -3.11 -3.49
N ILE A 68 -4.73 -3.98 -2.68
CA ILE A 68 -3.27 -4.16 -2.68
C ILE A 68 -2.76 -4.75 -4.00
N ILE A 69 -3.51 -5.65 -4.64
CA ILE A 69 -3.18 -6.18 -5.98
C ILE A 69 -3.19 -5.05 -7.01
N GLN A 70 -4.26 -4.24 -7.04
CA GLN A 70 -4.38 -3.13 -7.99
C GLN A 70 -3.31 -2.06 -7.75
N PHE A 71 -2.97 -1.81 -6.48
CA PHE A 71 -1.88 -0.91 -6.12
C PHE A 71 -0.55 -1.43 -6.67
N ALA A 72 -0.21 -2.71 -6.45
CA ALA A 72 1.00 -3.32 -6.99
C ALA A 72 1.09 -3.21 -8.53
N LEU A 73 -0.03 -3.43 -9.22
CA LEU A 73 -0.11 -3.34 -10.68
C LEU A 73 0.25 -1.95 -11.22
N LYS A 74 -0.05 -0.88 -10.49
CA LYS A 74 0.33 0.49 -10.87
C LYS A 74 1.85 0.69 -10.92
N PHE A 75 2.60 -0.06 -10.12
CA PHE A 75 4.07 -0.01 -10.06
C PHE A 75 4.74 -1.11 -10.89
N ASN A 76 4.05 -1.65 -11.90
CA ASN A 76 4.54 -2.76 -12.74
C ASN A 76 4.91 -4.02 -11.93
N TYR A 77 4.17 -4.29 -10.86
CA TYR A 77 4.23 -5.57 -10.15
C TYR A 77 2.92 -6.32 -10.25
N ARG A 78 3.01 -7.63 -10.46
CA ARG A 78 1.90 -8.57 -10.31
C ARG A 78 2.00 -9.20 -8.93
N LEU A 79 0.91 -9.12 -8.17
CA LEU A 79 0.79 -9.75 -6.86
C LEU A 79 -0.29 -10.81 -6.90
N HIS A 80 0.05 -12.02 -6.47
CA HIS A 80 -0.89 -13.13 -6.36
C HIS A 80 -1.08 -13.55 -4.90
N PHE A 81 -2.32 -13.73 -4.46
CA PHE A 81 -2.62 -14.39 -3.19
C PHE A 81 -2.99 -15.87 -3.38
N GLN A 82 -2.73 -16.42 -4.56
CA GLN A 82 -2.92 -17.84 -4.84
C GLN A 82 -2.02 -18.64 -3.89
N ASN A 83 -2.58 -19.72 -3.32
CA ASN A 83 -1.90 -20.59 -2.35
C ASN A 83 -1.51 -19.91 -1.02
N VAL A 84 -2.07 -18.75 -0.67
CA VAL A 84 -2.03 -18.29 0.72
C VAL A 84 -3.18 -18.95 1.47
N THR A 85 -2.84 -19.75 2.47
CA THR A 85 -3.84 -20.42 3.29
C THR A 85 -4.56 -19.41 4.19
N GLN A 86 -5.79 -19.76 4.59
CA GLN A 86 -6.54 -18.96 5.55
C GLN A 86 -5.77 -18.78 6.87
N GLN A 87 -5.07 -19.82 7.33
CA GLN A 87 -4.29 -19.77 8.57
C GLN A 87 -3.10 -18.81 8.47
N GLU A 88 -2.39 -18.78 7.33
CA GLU A 88 -1.31 -17.81 7.10
C GLU A 88 -1.83 -16.37 7.16
N MET A 89 -2.96 -16.10 6.49
CA MET A 89 -3.57 -14.77 6.55
C MET A 89 -4.03 -14.39 7.96
N ILE A 90 -4.68 -15.30 8.68
CA ILE A 90 -5.12 -15.04 10.07
C ILE A 90 -3.91 -14.73 10.95
N ARG A 91 -2.85 -15.54 10.90
CA ARG A 91 -1.63 -15.31 11.68
C ARG A 91 -0.96 -13.99 11.33
N ALA A 92 -0.92 -13.64 10.05
CA ALA A 92 -0.37 -12.35 9.62
C ALA A 92 -1.21 -11.17 10.12
N SER A 93 -2.53 -11.26 10.03
CA SER A 93 -3.46 -10.27 10.58
C SER A 93 -3.33 -10.13 12.10
N GLU A 94 -3.28 -11.23 12.85
CA GLU A 94 -3.08 -11.22 14.30
C GLU A 94 -1.74 -10.59 14.67
N ARG A 95 -0.66 -10.97 13.99
CA ARG A 95 0.69 -10.43 14.22
C ARG A 95 0.72 -8.91 14.00
N SER A 96 0.14 -8.46 12.89
CA SER A 96 0.03 -7.05 12.54
C SER A 96 -0.78 -6.26 13.56
N SER A 97 -2.00 -6.71 13.89
CA SER A 97 -2.91 -5.97 14.76
C SER A 97 -2.49 -5.98 16.24
N LEU A 98 -1.95 -7.08 16.75
CA LEU A 98 -1.63 -7.22 18.18
C LEU A 98 -0.24 -6.69 18.53
N TYR A 99 0.70 -6.72 17.58
CA TYR A 99 2.11 -6.41 17.85
C TYR A 99 2.66 -5.28 16.96
N VAL A 100 1.83 -4.68 16.11
CA VAL A 100 2.26 -3.65 15.13
C VAL A 100 3.43 -4.17 14.28
N ASP A 101 3.37 -5.46 13.97
CA ASP A 101 4.42 -6.19 13.26
C ASP A 101 3.88 -6.78 11.96
N ASN A 102 4.29 -6.18 10.84
CA ASN A 102 3.86 -6.55 9.50
C ASN A 102 4.77 -7.58 8.83
N THR A 103 5.75 -8.16 9.54
CA THR A 103 6.75 -9.08 8.95
C THR A 103 6.12 -10.29 8.26
N LEU A 104 5.02 -10.84 8.79
CA LEU A 104 4.32 -11.97 8.14
C LEU A 104 3.59 -11.53 6.87
N PHE A 105 2.99 -10.35 6.84
CA PHE A 105 2.42 -9.81 5.61
C PHE A 105 3.51 -9.51 4.58
N GLU A 106 4.62 -8.93 5.01
CA GLU A 106 5.79 -8.66 4.17
C GLU A 106 6.29 -9.93 3.51
N LYS A 107 6.46 -11.01 4.29
CA LYS A 107 6.86 -12.31 3.75
C LYS A 107 5.85 -12.84 2.73
N ILE A 108 4.56 -12.85 3.05
CA ILE A 108 3.51 -13.33 2.14
C ILE A 108 3.54 -12.58 0.81
N ILE A 109 3.66 -11.25 0.86
CA ILE A 109 3.68 -10.36 -0.29
C ILE A 109 4.97 -10.55 -1.08
N PHE A 110 6.13 -10.48 -0.43
CA PHE A 110 7.44 -10.58 -1.08
C PHE A 110 7.59 -11.90 -1.87
N ASP A 111 7.15 -13.01 -1.28
CA ASP A 111 7.19 -14.35 -1.88
C ASP A 111 6.34 -14.43 -3.18
N ARG A 112 5.37 -13.53 -3.37
CA ARG A 112 4.36 -13.59 -4.46
C ARG A 112 4.25 -12.33 -5.30
N LEU A 113 5.23 -11.44 -5.15
CA LEU A 113 5.35 -10.20 -5.89
C LEU A 113 6.29 -10.42 -7.08
N GLU A 114 5.84 -10.15 -8.29
CA GLU A 114 6.57 -10.43 -9.53
C GLU A 114 6.63 -9.16 -10.39
N PHE A 115 7.82 -8.77 -10.83
CA PHE A 115 7.95 -7.61 -11.72
C PHE A 115 7.53 -7.99 -13.14
N ILE A 116 6.79 -7.11 -13.82
CA ILE A 116 6.16 -7.40 -15.13
C ILE A 116 6.65 -6.52 -16.29
N LYS A 117 7.77 -5.82 -16.14
CA LYS A 117 8.39 -5.03 -17.22
C LYS A 117 9.89 -5.18 -17.31
#